data_AF-A0A7K1HBP7-F1
#
_entry.id   AF-A0A7K1HBP7-F1
#
_cell.length_a   1.000
_cell.length_b   1.000
_cell.length_c   1.000
_cell.angle_alpha   90.00
_cell.angle_beta   90.00
_cell.angle_gamma   90.00
#
_symmetry.space_group_name_H-M   'P 1'
#
loop_
_entity.id
_entity.type
_entity.pdbx_description
1 polymer ?
#
loop_
_entity_poly.entity_id
_entity_poly.type
_entity_poly.pdbx_seq_one_letter_code
_entity_poly.pdbx_strand_id
1 'polypeptide(L)'
;MENIDFVYLDGLHRPYNMPLKSIVWVCRFVKYMEDHSISILPSHFYGEFFRYHLHEVVKRHEIDEDKYKGMVSISKAKIVLNWLQDKANIEELESAISKILNKRKNKEERIVYSTYKNTSYYITLAKKMRYLNSYYKLEPDAYDLLTANKRFYSLSSTEKDNIFLHIILHDADVFLPLLLSLPFKRKALNDIEDFHLIYLEKHCNVNYFNYVKKSQSANYDKVRLAWIEELNVVDSYWKIRKHYRCILETFKYKDKYFYHKENMSAFLEQYIKKTMKYLSFYSIIESEYMNLIDIGKHDLGFVNLYDLKSKFKLSFSSFEDMINSYYREYGKLKLILFSNIVSSIDARRRFIVNGNPVIKIRIINK
;
A
#
# COMPACT_ATOMS: atom_id res chain seq x y z
N MET A 1 20.12 -6.89 17.08
CA MET A 1 19.00 -5.95 16.88
C MET A 1 17.89 -6.45 17.77
N GLU A 2 17.54 -5.71 18.82
CA GLU A 2 16.36 -6.00 19.62
C GLU A 2 15.14 -6.07 18.70
N ASN A 3 14.26 -7.04 18.94
CA ASN A 3 12.99 -7.19 18.23
C ASN A 3 12.13 -5.95 18.52
N ILE A 4 12.30 -4.89 17.71
CA ILE A 4 11.30 -3.83 17.62
C ILE A 4 10.10 -4.49 16.98
N ASP A 5 9.03 -4.68 17.75
CA ASP A 5 7.77 -5.23 17.25
C ASP A 5 7.35 -4.50 15.98
N PHE A 6 7.10 -5.29 14.92
CA PHE A 6 6.63 -4.79 13.63
C PHE A 6 5.14 -4.44 13.74
N VAL A 7 4.85 -3.16 13.81
CA VAL A 7 3.54 -2.55 14.02
C VAL A 7 2.90 -2.24 12.68
N TYR A 8 1.86 -2.99 12.35
CA TYR A 8 1.07 -2.81 11.14
C TYR A 8 -0.40 -3.17 11.36
N LEU A 9 -1.28 -2.61 10.53
CA LEU A 9 -2.67 -3.00 10.42
C LEU A 9 -2.86 -4.05 9.33
N ASP A 10 -3.32 -5.22 9.74
CA ASP A 10 -3.73 -6.30 8.86
C ASP A 10 -5.16 -6.11 8.34
N GLY A 11 -5.60 -6.99 7.42
CA GLY A 11 -7.00 -7.11 6.99
C GLY A 11 -7.68 -5.79 6.61
N LEU A 12 -7.00 -4.93 5.82
CA LEU A 12 -7.60 -3.71 5.28
C LEU A 12 -8.31 -4.05 3.96
N HIS A 13 -9.64 -3.94 3.98
CA HIS A 13 -10.52 -4.25 2.86
C HIS A 13 -10.96 -2.99 2.14
N ARG A 14 -10.45 -2.78 0.92
CA ARG A 14 -10.98 -1.75 0.03
C ARG A 14 -12.40 -2.11 -0.46
N PRO A 15 -13.28 -1.12 -0.71
CA PRO A 15 -13.11 0.29 -0.36
C PRO A 15 -13.50 0.61 1.10
N TYR A 16 -13.92 -0.38 1.89
CA TYR A 16 -14.60 -0.19 3.17
C TYR A 16 -13.75 0.42 4.28
N ASN A 17 -12.43 0.24 4.25
CA ASN A 17 -11.51 0.85 5.21
C ASN A 17 -10.94 2.20 4.75
N MET A 18 -11.27 2.68 3.54
CA MET A 18 -10.79 3.98 3.05
C MET A 18 -11.31 5.19 3.87
N PRO A 19 -12.60 5.29 4.23
CA PRO A 19 -13.11 6.50 4.88
C PRO A 19 -12.76 6.53 6.38
N LEU A 20 -11.81 7.36 6.77
CA LEU A 20 -11.41 7.53 8.18
C LEU A 20 -12.53 8.13 9.03
N LYS A 21 -13.41 8.94 8.42
CA LYS A 21 -14.61 9.45 9.09
C LYS A 21 -15.51 8.36 9.67
N SER A 22 -15.42 7.13 9.16
CA SER A 22 -16.16 5.99 9.70
C SER A 22 -15.85 5.68 11.17
N ILE A 23 -14.61 5.91 11.60
CA ILE A 23 -14.19 5.76 13.00
C ILE A 23 -15.01 6.70 13.89
N VAL A 24 -15.12 7.96 13.50
CA VAL A 24 -15.89 8.98 14.22
C VAL A 24 -17.36 8.58 14.34
N TRP A 25 -17.96 8.02 13.28
CA TRP A 25 -19.37 7.58 13.33
C TRP A 25 -19.60 6.47 14.34
N VAL A 26 -18.70 5.49 14.42
CA VAL A 26 -18.81 4.41 15.40
C VAL A 26 -18.63 4.97 16.81
N CYS A 27 -17.63 5.84 17.04
CA CYS A 27 -17.43 6.46 18.36
C CYS A 27 -18.65 7.31 18.78
N ARG A 28 -19.29 8.02 17.84
CA ARG A 28 -20.52 8.79 18.10
C ARG A 28 -21.70 7.90 18.48
N PHE A 29 -21.83 6.75 17.84
CA PHE A 29 -22.86 5.78 18.19
C PHE A 29 -22.67 5.28 19.63
N VAL A 30 -21.44 4.91 20.01
CA VAL A 30 -21.15 4.47 21.38
C VAL A 30 -21.41 5.60 22.38
N LYS A 31 -20.98 6.83 22.07
CA LYS A 31 -21.25 8.00 22.91
C LYS A 31 -22.75 8.27 23.05
N TYR A 32 -23.52 8.14 21.98
CA TYR A 32 -24.98 8.24 22.01
C TYR A 32 -25.59 7.21 22.95
N MET A 33 -25.11 5.95 22.93
CA MET A 33 -25.56 4.94 23.87
C MET A 33 -25.22 5.28 25.32
N GLU A 34 -23.99 5.75 25.59
CA GLU A 34 -23.57 6.19 26.93
C GLU A 34 -24.45 7.33 27.44
N ASP A 35 -24.68 8.36 26.63
CA ASP A 35 -25.44 9.56 27.00
C ASP A 35 -26.92 9.26 27.26
N HIS A 36 -27.46 8.21 26.65
CA HIS A 36 -28.87 7.80 26.78
C HIS A 36 -29.04 6.56 27.67
N SER A 37 -27.97 6.10 28.34
CA SER A 37 -27.98 4.89 29.17
C SER A 37 -28.52 3.65 28.44
N ILE A 38 -28.26 3.55 27.13
CA ILE A 38 -28.67 2.40 26.31
C ILE A 38 -27.66 1.28 26.53
N SER A 39 -28.13 0.13 27.01
CA SER A 39 -27.33 -1.08 27.14
C SER A 39 -27.72 -2.08 26.05
N ILE A 40 -26.72 -2.60 25.34
CA ILE A 40 -26.91 -3.64 24.33
C ILE A 40 -25.96 -4.81 24.59
N LEU A 41 -26.41 -6.02 24.24
CA LEU A 41 -25.54 -7.18 24.24
C LEU A 41 -24.42 -6.99 23.19
N PRO A 42 -23.16 -7.38 23.48
CA PRO A 42 -22.07 -7.26 22.51
C PRO A 42 -22.33 -7.95 21.17
N SER A 43 -23.13 -9.02 21.16
CA SER A 43 -23.57 -9.71 19.94
C SER A 43 -24.39 -8.80 19.01
N HIS A 44 -25.21 -7.92 19.60
CA HIS A 44 -26.13 -7.04 18.88
C HIS A 44 -25.48 -5.75 18.35
N PHE A 45 -24.22 -5.48 18.72
CA PHE A 45 -23.54 -4.22 18.40
C PHE A 45 -23.52 -3.90 16.90
N TYR A 46 -23.25 -4.91 16.07
CA TYR A 46 -23.19 -4.73 14.61
C TYR A 46 -24.55 -4.40 14.02
N GLY A 47 -25.62 -5.09 14.42
CA GLY A 47 -26.97 -4.82 13.95
C GLY A 47 -27.48 -3.46 14.42
N GLU A 48 -27.20 -3.09 15.67
CA GLU A 48 -27.62 -1.81 16.25
C GLU A 48 -26.90 -0.63 15.60
N PHE A 49 -25.57 -0.71 15.45
CA PHE A 49 -24.82 0.32 14.72
C PHE A 49 -25.28 0.43 13.27
N PHE A 50 -25.53 -0.70 12.60
CA PHE A 50 -26.03 -0.72 11.23
C PHE A 50 -27.33 0.06 11.10
N ARG A 51 -28.33 -0.22 11.95
CA ARG A 51 -29.61 0.49 11.98
C ARG A 51 -29.43 1.98 12.29
N TYR A 52 -28.69 2.30 13.34
CA TYR A 52 -28.41 3.68 13.76
C TYR A 52 -27.75 4.50 12.65
N HIS A 53 -26.70 3.96 12.03
CA HIS A 53 -25.93 4.67 11.03
C HIS A 53 -26.77 5.01 9.78
N LEU A 54 -27.66 4.11 9.35
CA LEU A 54 -28.53 4.35 8.20
C LEU A 54 -29.49 5.53 8.44
N HIS A 55 -30.09 5.61 9.62
CA HIS A 55 -30.92 6.76 9.99
C HIS A 55 -30.10 8.04 9.99
N GLU A 56 -28.88 8.01 10.51
CA GLU A 56 -28.00 9.19 10.52
C GLU A 56 -27.60 9.64 9.12
N VAL A 57 -27.37 8.71 8.17
CA VAL A 57 -27.07 9.02 6.77
C VAL A 57 -28.25 9.72 6.09
N VAL A 58 -29.48 9.20 6.25
CA VAL A 58 -30.67 9.75 5.57
C VAL A 58 -31.10 11.12 6.11
N LYS A 59 -30.73 11.46 7.35
CA LYS A 59 -30.94 12.81 7.90
C LYS A 59 -30.06 13.90 7.26
N ARG A 60 -29.07 13.55 6.43
CA ARG A 60 -28.12 14.51 5.84
C ARG A 60 -28.52 14.88 4.41
N HIS A 61 -28.13 16.08 3.98
CA HIS A 61 -28.28 16.51 2.60
C HIS A 61 -27.42 15.67 1.65
N GLU A 62 -27.85 15.56 0.39
CA GLU A 62 -27.22 14.74 -0.62
C GLU A 62 -25.74 15.12 -0.82
N ILE A 63 -24.90 14.10 -0.77
CA ILE A 63 -23.50 14.18 -1.15
C ILE A 63 -23.31 13.26 -2.35
N ASP A 64 -22.49 13.74 -3.28
CA ASP A 64 -22.00 13.00 -4.43
C ASP A 64 -21.36 11.65 -4.01
N GLU A 65 -21.98 10.54 -4.46
CA GLU A 65 -21.55 9.17 -4.16
C GLU A 65 -20.15 8.87 -4.71
N ASP A 66 -19.76 9.52 -5.81
CA ASP A 66 -18.49 9.24 -6.49
C ASP A 66 -17.28 9.79 -5.73
N LYS A 67 -17.52 10.78 -4.86
CA LYS A 67 -16.47 11.45 -4.10
C LYS A 67 -15.98 10.65 -2.89
N TYR A 68 -16.76 9.70 -2.37
CA TYR A 68 -16.45 9.01 -1.11
C TYR A 68 -16.58 7.49 -1.18
N LYS A 69 -15.57 6.83 -1.78
CA LYS A 69 -15.49 5.37 -1.88
C LYS A 69 -15.56 4.72 -0.49
N GLY A 70 -16.39 3.69 -0.38
CA GLY A 70 -16.55 2.92 0.86
C GLY A 70 -17.54 3.53 1.86
N MET A 71 -18.12 4.70 1.58
CA MET A 71 -19.23 5.25 2.35
C MET A 71 -20.59 4.67 1.89
N VAL A 72 -21.55 4.59 2.81
CA VAL A 72 -22.94 4.27 2.47
C VAL A 72 -23.59 5.53 1.90
N SER A 73 -24.18 5.42 0.72
CA SER A 73 -24.88 6.54 0.10
C SER A 73 -26.32 6.68 0.61
N ILE A 74 -26.90 7.88 0.47
CA ILE A 74 -28.27 8.16 0.88
C ILE A 74 -29.27 7.30 0.09
N SER A 75 -29.04 7.10 -1.21
CA SER A 75 -29.91 6.26 -2.05
C SER A 75 -29.97 4.82 -1.53
N LYS A 76 -28.80 4.22 -1.25
CA LYS A 76 -28.70 2.88 -0.67
C LYS A 76 -29.26 2.84 0.74
N ALA A 77 -29.01 3.85 1.56
CA ALA A 77 -29.53 3.93 2.92
C ALA A 77 -31.07 3.96 2.93
N LYS A 78 -31.71 4.73 2.04
CA LYS A 78 -33.17 4.74 1.88
C LYS A 78 -33.73 3.38 1.48
N ILE A 79 -33.11 2.70 0.52
CA ILE A 79 -33.50 1.34 0.10
C ILE A 79 -33.42 0.39 1.29
N VAL A 80 -32.31 0.40 2.02
CA VAL A 80 -32.11 -0.50 3.16
C VAL A 80 -33.07 -0.15 4.31
N LEU A 81 -33.31 1.12 4.61
CA LEU A 81 -34.29 1.50 5.64
C LEU A 81 -35.71 1.05 5.29
N ASN A 82 -36.11 1.12 4.02
CA ASN A 82 -37.40 0.55 3.59
C ASN A 82 -37.42 -0.96 3.79
N TRP A 83 -36.35 -1.67 3.42
CA TRP A 83 -36.20 -3.10 3.70
C TRP A 83 -36.22 -3.44 5.19
N LEU A 84 -35.86 -2.50 6.08
CA LEU A 84 -35.87 -2.69 7.53
C LEU A 84 -37.26 -2.53 8.17
N GLN A 85 -38.26 -1.98 7.47
CA GLN A 85 -39.54 -1.58 8.06
C GLN A 85 -40.33 -2.72 8.73
N ASP A 86 -40.20 -3.95 8.22
CA ASP A 86 -40.88 -5.15 8.69
C ASP A 86 -40.06 -5.95 9.73
N LYS A 87 -38.91 -5.44 10.19
CA LYS A 87 -38.12 -6.05 11.27
C LYS A 87 -38.27 -5.25 12.55
N ALA A 88 -39.11 -5.73 13.46
CA ALA A 88 -39.53 -5.01 14.65
C ALA A 88 -38.44 -4.96 15.73
N ASN A 89 -37.60 -6.00 15.82
CA ASN A 89 -36.55 -6.15 16.82
C ASN A 89 -35.19 -6.53 16.20
N ILE A 90 -34.16 -6.54 17.03
CA ILE A 90 -32.78 -6.77 16.61
C ILE A 90 -32.56 -8.24 16.21
N GLU A 91 -33.25 -9.17 16.84
CA GLU A 91 -33.16 -10.60 16.56
C GLU A 91 -33.71 -10.95 15.15
N GLU A 92 -34.84 -10.34 14.78
CA GLU A 92 -35.42 -10.44 13.43
C GLU A 92 -34.48 -9.85 12.38
N LEU A 93 -33.88 -8.69 12.67
CA LEU A 93 -32.88 -8.07 11.82
C LEU A 93 -31.67 -8.99 11.60
N GLU A 94 -31.09 -9.51 12.67
CA GLU A 94 -29.89 -10.35 12.59
C GLU A 94 -30.16 -11.70 11.91
N SER A 95 -31.34 -12.28 12.13
CA SER A 95 -31.80 -13.48 11.42
C SER A 95 -31.94 -13.21 9.92
N ALA A 96 -32.51 -12.08 9.53
CA ALA A 96 -32.65 -11.68 8.13
C ALA A 96 -31.28 -11.41 7.48
N ILE A 97 -30.38 -10.71 8.17
CA ILE A 97 -29.01 -10.46 7.70
C ILE A 97 -28.25 -11.78 7.53
N SER A 98 -28.36 -12.71 8.48
CA SER A 98 -27.71 -14.02 8.40
C SER A 98 -28.12 -14.80 7.14
N LYS A 99 -29.41 -14.74 6.75
CA LYS A 99 -29.90 -15.33 5.50
C LYS A 99 -29.26 -14.68 4.27
N ILE A 100 -29.14 -13.35 4.25
CA ILE A 100 -28.51 -12.57 3.16
C ILE A 100 -27.00 -12.83 3.07
N LEU A 101 -26.30 -12.95 4.20
CA LEU A 101 -24.87 -13.28 4.23
C LEU A 101 -24.61 -14.64 3.57
N ASN A 102 -25.48 -15.62 3.84
CA ASN A 102 -25.43 -16.94 3.22
C ASN A 102 -25.74 -16.89 1.72
N LYS A 103 -26.91 -16.37 1.31
CA LYS A 103 -27.32 -16.35 -0.10
C LYS A 103 -28.19 -15.14 -0.42
N ARG A 104 -27.75 -14.36 -1.41
CA ARG A 104 -28.47 -13.21 -1.97
C ARG A 104 -29.31 -13.65 -3.18
N LYS A 105 -30.60 -13.34 -3.18
CA LYS A 105 -31.57 -13.71 -4.22
C LYS A 105 -31.85 -12.59 -5.21
N ASN A 106 -31.82 -11.33 -4.78
CA ASN A 106 -32.24 -10.19 -5.61
C ASN A 106 -31.31 -8.97 -5.47
N LYS A 107 -31.61 -7.88 -6.21
CA LYS A 107 -30.83 -6.64 -6.22
C LYS A 107 -30.85 -5.91 -4.88
N GLU A 108 -32.00 -5.87 -4.21
CA GLU A 108 -32.16 -5.23 -2.90
C GLU A 108 -31.32 -5.94 -1.83
N GLU A 109 -31.36 -7.27 -1.75
CA GLU A 109 -30.54 -8.05 -0.82
C GLU A 109 -29.04 -7.86 -1.07
N ARG A 110 -28.61 -7.64 -2.33
CA ARG A 110 -27.21 -7.29 -2.64
C ARG A 110 -26.84 -5.92 -2.10
N ILE A 111 -27.76 -4.95 -2.13
CA ILE A 111 -27.55 -3.62 -1.53
C ILE A 111 -27.46 -3.76 -0.01
N VAL A 112 -28.42 -4.44 0.63
CA VAL A 112 -28.41 -4.72 2.08
C VAL A 112 -27.09 -5.38 2.49
N TYR A 113 -26.68 -6.44 1.80
CA TYR A 113 -25.41 -7.12 2.04
C TYR A 113 -24.21 -6.17 1.97
N SER A 114 -24.11 -5.35 0.92
CA SER A 114 -22.99 -4.43 0.74
C SER A 114 -22.94 -3.36 1.82
N THR A 115 -24.10 -2.81 2.20
CA THR A 115 -24.24 -1.77 3.23
C THR A 115 -23.95 -2.31 4.63
N TYR A 116 -24.40 -3.53 4.93
CA TYR A 116 -24.07 -4.22 6.19
C TYR A 116 -22.58 -4.53 6.27
N LYS A 117 -21.96 -4.97 5.17
CA LYS A 117 -20.50 -5.14 5.12
C LYS A 117 -19.76 -3.83 5.35
N ASN A 118 -20.15 -2.73 4.72
CA ASN A 118 -19.54 -1.41 4.94
C ASN A 118 -19.49 -1.06 6.44
N THR A 119 -20.66 -1.07 7.08
CA THR A 119 -20.79 -0.69 8.50
C THR A 119 -20.03 -1.64 9.43
N SER A 120 -19.99 -2.93 9.11
CA SER A 120 -19.17 -3.90 9.84
C SER A 120 -17.67 -3.58 9.78
N TYR A 121 -17.18 -3.11 8.62
CA TYR A 121 -15.78 -2.68 8.48
C TYR A 121 -15.48 -1.36 9.16
N TYR A 122 -16.46 -0.46 9.32
CA TYR A 122 -16.30 0.76 10.12
C TYR A 122 -16.00 0.42 11.57
N ILE A 123 -16.79 -0.50 12.16
CA ILE A 123 -16.58 -1.01 13.52
C ILE A 123 -15.20 -1.66 13.64
N THR A 124 -14.86 -2.51 12.67
CA THR A 124 -13.57 -3.21 12.65
C THR A 124 -12.41 -2.23 12.61
N LEU A 125 -12.49 -1.17 11.80
CA LEU A 125 -11.46 -0.15 11.73
C LEU A 125 -11.31 0.61 13.05
N ALA A 126 -12.42 1.02 13.67
CA ALA A 126 -12.41 1.70 14.96
C ALA A 126 -11.77 0.83 16.07
N LYS A 127 -12.05 -0.47 16.10
CA LYS A 127 -11.41 -1.43 17.02
C LYS A 127 -9.92 -1.60 16.73
N LYS A 128 -9.54 -1.76 15.46
CA LYS A 128 -8.13 -1.91 15.05
C LYS A 128 -7.29 -0.68 15.39
N MET A 129 -7.88 0.51 15.27
CA MET A 129 -7.26 1.77 15.68
C MET A 129 -7.37 2.04 17.19
N ARG A 130 -7.89 1.10 17.99
CA ARG A 130 -8.05 1.19 19.46
C ARG A 130 -8.84 2.40 19.94
N TYR A 131 -9.85 2.82 19.19
CA TYR A 131 -10.86 3.76 19.71
C TYR A 131 -11.94 3.07 20.54
N LEU A 132 -12.06 1.75 20.37
CA LEU A 132 -12.97 0.90 21.12
C LEU A 132 -12.22 -0.27 21.73
N ASN A 133 -12.60 -0.63 22.95
CA ASN A 133 -12.08 -1.83 23.61
C ASN A 133 -12.79 -3.11 23.11
N SER A 134 -12.39 -4.25 23.67
CA SER A 134 -12.98 -5.56 23.34
C SER A 134 -14.50 -5.62 23.58
N TYR A 135 -15.00 -4.83 24.53
CA TYR A 135 -16.41 -4.72 24.92
C TYR A 135 -17.16 -3.58 24.21
N TYR A 136 -16.58 -2.99 23.16
CA TYR A 136 -17.16 -1.89 22.38
C TYR A 136 -17.41 -0.61 23.17
N LYS A 137 -16.68 -0.39 24.27
CA LYS A 137 -16.68 0.89 25.00
C LYS A 137 -15.61 1.83 24.44
N LEU A 138 -15.84 3.14 24.56
CA LEU A 138 -14.87 4.15 24.14
C LEU A 138 -13.59 4.06 24.96
N GLU A 139 -12.45 4.17 24.27
CA GLU A 139 -11.15 4.41 24.89
C GLU A 139 -10.93 5.92 25.10
N PRO A 140 -10.03 6.35 26.02
CA PRO A 140 -9.81 7.76 26.32
C PRO A 140 -9.60 8.66 25.09
N ASP A 141 -8.75 8.23 24.16
CA ASP A 141 -8.43 8.98 22.94
C ASP A 141 -9.65 9.15 21.99
N ALA A 142 -10.69 8.32 22.14
CA ALA A 142 -11.93 8.44 21.39
C ALA A 142 -12.79 9.60 21.90
N TYR A 143 -12.70 9.97 23.17
CA TYR A 143 -13.40 11.16 23.67
C TYR A 143 -12.81 12.43 23.08
N ASP A 144 -11.49 12.53 22.97
CA ASP A 144 -10.82 13.66 22.31
C ASP A 144 -11.25 13.80 20.85
N LEU A 145 -11.36 12.67 20.13
CA LEU A 145 -11.89 12.63 18.77
C LEU A 145 -13.32 13.20 18.67
N LEU A 146 -14.16 12.94 19.67
CA LEU A 146 -15.57 13.34 19.68
C LEU A 146 -15.81 14.80 20.07
N THR A 147 -14.85 15.46 20.73
CA THR A 147 -14.95 16.89 21.08
C THR A 147 -14.96 17.81 19.84
N ALA A 148 -14.43 17.33 18.72
CA ALA A 148 -14.20 18.13 17.53
C ALA A 148 -15.24 17.92 16.42
N ASN A 149 -15.87 19.03 15.98
CA ASN A 149 -16.66 19.24 14.76
C ASN A 149 -17.90 18.34 14.50
N LYS A 150 -19.06 18.96 14.31
CA LYS A 150 -20.36 18.31 14.00
C LYS A 150 -20.54 17.84 12.54
N ARG A 151 -19.60 18.09 11.62
CA ARG A 151 -19.74 17.69 10.20
C ARG A 151 -19.79 16.16 10.07
N PHE A 152 -20.70 15.67 9.23
CA PHE A 152 -20.94 14.23 9.08
C PHE A 152 -19.90 13.55 8.19
N TYR A 153 -19.55 14.14 7.04
CA TYR A 153 -18.72 13.47 6.03
C TYR A 153 -17.26 13.92 5.97
N SER A 154 -16.87 14.98 6.68
CA SER A 154 -15.50 15.51 6.67
C SER A 154 -14.88 15.51 8.06
N LEU A 155 -13.58 15.27 8.11
CA LEU A 155 -12.76 15.41 9.31
C LEU A 155 -12.35 16.88 9.51
N SER A 156 -12.47 17.36 10.74
CA SER A 156 -11.83 18.57 11.24
C SER A 156 -10.33 18.40 11.44
N SER A 157 -9.61 19.50 11.64
CA SER A 157 -8.17 19.44 11.93
C SER A 157 -7.85 18.61 13.19
N THR A 158 -8.63 18.78 14.27
CA THR A 158 -8.43 17.99 15.50
C THR A 158 -8.70 16.50 15.28
N GLU A 159 -9.77 16.15 14.55
CA GLU A 159 -10.03 14.74 14.21
C GLU A 159 -8.91 14.16 13.35
N LYS A 160 -8.36 14.95 12.42
CA LYS A 160 -7.24 14.53 11.57
C LYS A 160 -5.97 14.27 12.38
N ASP A 161 -5.63 15.16 13.30
CA ASP A 161 -4.45 15.01 14.14
C ASP A 161 -4.56 13.79 15.04
N ASN A 162 -5.71 13.61 15.70
CA ASN A 162 -5.98 12.45 16.54
C ASN A 162 -5.91 11.13 15.73
N ILE A 163 -6.59 11.04 14.59
CA ILE A 163 -6.54 9.84 13.73
C ILE A 163 -5.14 9.59 13.17
N PHE A 164 -4.42 10.63 12.77
CA PHE A 164 -3.04 10.50 12.31
C PHE A 164 -2.15 9.87 13.39
N LEU A 165 -2.27 10.31 14.64
CA LEU A 165 -1.52 9.71 15.75
C LEU A 165 -1.84 8.23 15.90
N HIS A 166 -3.11 7.82 15.84
CA HIS A 166 -3.49 6.40 15.94
C HIS A 166 -2.98 5.56 14.77
N ILE A 167 -2.93 6.11 13.55
CA ILE A 167 -2.28 5.45 12.41
C ILE A 167 -0.79 5.22 12.72
N ILE A 168 -0.08 6.20 13.27
CA ILE A 168 1.33 6.01 13.67
C ILE A 168 1.44 4.96 14.79
N LEU A 169 0.52 4.94 15.75
CA LEU A 169 0.53 3.97 16.85
C LEU A 169 0.31 2.52 16.42
N HIS A 170 -0.48 2.31 15.36
CA HIS A 170 -0.97 0.97 15.00
C HIS A 170 -0.52 0.50 13.62
N ASP A 171 0.08 1.37 12.82
CA ASP A 171 0.47 1.08 11.43
C ASP A 171 1.84 1.65 11.03
N ALA A 172 2.65 2.12 11.99
CA ALA A 172 3.91 2.84 11.73
C ALA A 172 4.82 2.16 10.69
N ASP A 173 5.07 0.86 10.84
CA ASP A 173 6.13 0.20 10.07
C ASP A 173 5.72 -0.11 8.62
N VAL A 174 4.47 0.19 8.23
CA VAL A 174 4.03 0.16 6.83
C VAL A 174 3.63 1.56 6.35
N PHE A 175 2.95 2.34 7.20
CA PHE A 175 2.48 3.67 6.86
C PHE A 175 3.62 4.68 6.69
N LEU A 176 4.62 4.69 7.59
CA LEU A 176 5.74 5.63 7.52
C LEU A 176 6.63 5.37 6.29
N PRO A 177 7.04 4.13 5.98
CA PRO A 177 7.76 3.84 4.74
C PRO A 177 6.99 4.27 3.49
N LEU A 178 5.68 3.98 3.42
CA LEU A 178 4.84 4.45 2.31
C LEU A 178 4.90 5.97 2.20
N LEU A 179 4.61 6.69 3.29
CA LEU A 179 4.58 8.15 3.35
C LEU A 179 5.92 8.79 2.96
N LEU A 180 7.03 8.26 3.45
CA LEU A 180 8.39 8.75 3.20
C LEU A 180 8.87 8.47 1.77
N SER A 181 8.34 7.43 1.12
CA SER A 181 8.70 7.06 -0.24
C SER A 181 8.01 7.91 -1.32
N LEU A 182 6.91 8.59 -1.00
CA LEU A 182 6.11 9.33 -1.99
C LEU A 182 6.93 10.39 -2.77
N PRO A 183 7.78 11.23 -2.15
CA PRO A 183 8.60 12.18 -2.89
C PRO A 183 9.52 11.54 -3.94
N PHE A 184 9.95 10.29 -3.71
CA PHE A 184 10.77 9.52 -4.65
C PHE A 184 9.94 8.96 -5.80
N LYS A 185 8.74 8.44 -5.50
CA LYS A 185 7.78 7.97 -6.52
C LYS A 185 7.40 9.08 -7.51
N ARG A 186 7.31 10.33 -7.05
CA ARG A 186 7.06 11.47 -7.94
C ARG A 186 8.22 11.77 -8.90
N LYS A 187 9.47 11.56 -8.46
CA LYS A 187 10.69 11.82 -9.26
C LYS A 187 11.02 10.69 -10.22
N ALA A 188 10.65 9.46 -9.85
CA ALA A 188 10.78 8.29 -10.69
C ALA A 188 9.72 8.33 -11.81
N LEU A 189 10.16 8.12 -13.05
CA LEU A 189 9.24 7.89 -14.19
C LEU A 189 8.28 6.74 -13.83
N ASN A 190 7.02 6.85 -14.28
CA ASN A 190 5.82 6.10 -13.84
C ASN A 190 5.89 4.55 -13.77
N ASP A 191 7.01 3.93 -14.15
CA ASP A 191 7.16 2.47 -14.28
C ASP A 191 8.04 1.83 -13.18
N ILE A 192 8.49 2.59 -12.17
CA ILE A 192 9.31 2.02 -11.09
C ILE A 192 8.42 1.44 -9.97
N GLU A 193 8.81 0.24 -9.54
CA GLU A 193 8.36 -0.53 -8.38
C GLU A 193 7.99 0.33 -7.14
N ASP A 194 7.06 -0.17 -6.33
CA ASP A 194 6.68 0.44 -5.06
C ASP A 194 7.86 0.50 -4.06
N PHE A 195 8.56 1.64 -4.04
CA PHE A 195 9.80 1.87 -3.30
C PHE A 195 9.72 1.48 -1.81
N HIS A 196 8.59 1.74 -1.16
CA HIS A 196 8.40 1.35 0.23
C HIS A 196 8.40 -0.17 0.42
N LEU A 197 7.81 -0.94 -0.52
CA LEU A 197 7.82 -2.40 -0.45
C LEU A 197 9.23 -2.96 -0.62
N ILE A 198 10.02 -2.40 -1.53
CA ILE A 198 11.43 -2.79 -1.71
C ILE A 198 12.23 -2.52 -0.44
N TYR A 199 12.04 -1.34 0.16
CA TYR A 199 12.68 -0.99 1.41
C TYR A 199 12.29 -1.96 2.54
N LEU A 200 11.01 -2.28 2.67
CA LEU A 200 10.54 -3.24 3.69
C LEU A 200 11.12 -4.64 3.50
N GLU A 201 11.15 -5.13 2.26
CA GLU A 201 11.71 -6.44 1.92
C GLU A 201 13.23 -6.48 2.14
N LYS A 202 13.97 -5.56 1.50
CA LYS A 202 15.43 -5.65 1.39
C LYS A 202 16.19 -5.03 2.56
N HIS A 203 15.60 -4.05 3.25
CA HIS A 203 16.25 -3.36 4.37
C HIS A 203 15.65 -3.77 5.71
N CYS A 204 14.32 -3.86 5.83
CA CYS A 204 13.67 -4.26 7.08
C CYS A 204 13.53 -5.79 7.25
N ASN A 205 13.95 -6.60 6.27
CA ASN A 205 13.85 -8.06 6.28
C ASN A 205 12.42 -8.59 6.53
N VAL A 206 11.41 -7.82 6.10
CA VAL A 206 10.01 -8.18 6.29
C VAL A 206 9.63 -9.21 5.22
N ASN A 207 9.82 -10.50 5.51
CA ASN A 207 9.63 -11.58 4.52
C ASN A 207 8.34 -12.41 4.74
N TYR A 208 7.71 -12.30 5.91
CA TYR A 208 6.53 -13.11 6.29
C TYR A 208 5.29 -12.80 5.46
N PHE A 209 5.17 -11.55 5.00
CA PHE A 209 4.28 -11.26 3.90
C PHE A 209 4.98 -11.76 2.64
N ASN A 210 4.60 -12.93 2.15
CA ASN A 210 4.83 -13.24 0.74
C ASN A 210 4.11 -12.15 -0.06
N TYR A 211 4.82 -11.05 -0.31
CA TYR A 211 4.35 -9.87 -1.02
C TYR A 211 4.00 -10.29 -2.44
N VAL A 212 2.77 -10.75 -2.63
CA VAL A 212 2.17 -10.66 -3.96
C VAL A 212 2.02 -9.16 -4.18
N LYS A 213 3.02 -8.51 -4.80
CA LYS A 213 2.99 -7.07 -5.16
C LYS A 213 1.62 -6.68 -5.75
N LYS A 214 0.95 -7.62 -6.45
CA LYS A 214 -0.40 -7.46 -6.97
C LYS A 214 -1.52 -7.34 -5.92
N SER A 215 -1.45 -7.94 -4.73
CA SER A 215 -2.50 -7.83 -3.69
C SER A 215 -2.26 -6.68 -2.71
N GLN A 216 -1.01 -6.40 -2.34
CA GLN A 216 -0.66 -5.33 -1.40
C GLN A 216 -0.91 -3.94 -2.02
N SER A 217 -0.28 -3.66 -3.16
CA SER A 217 -0.42 -2.39 -3.88
C SER A 217 -1.86 -2.18 -4.39
N ALA A 218 -2.56 -3.28 -4.73
CA ALA A 218 -3.95 -3.17 -5.15
C ALA A 218 -4.91 -2.89 -4.00
N ASN A 219 -4.70 -3.43 -2.79
CA ASN A 219 -5.70 -3.36 -1.72
C ASN A 219 -5.27 -2.48 -0.55
N TYR A 220 -4.14 -2.78 0.07
CA TYR A 220 -3.70 -2.15 1.32
C TYR A 220 -3.16 -0.74 1.10
N ASP A 221 -2.28 -0.55 0.10
CA ASP A 221 -1.69 0.76 -0.16
C ASP A 221 -2.75 1.75 -0.65
N LYS A 222 -3.76 1.29 -1.39
CA LYS A 222 -4.89 2.15 -1.78
C LYS A 222 -5.65 2.70 -0.58
N VAL A 223 -5.79 1.92 0.49
CA VAL A 223 -6.44 2.38 1.72
C VAL A 223 -5.56 3.43 2.41
N ARG A 224 -4.26 3.16 2.60
CA ARG A 224 -3.32 4.10 3.24
C ARG A 224 -3.13 5.39 2.45
N LEU A 225 -3.10 5.31 1.11
CA LEU A 225 -3.04 6.48 0.23
C LEU A 225 -4.32 7.34 0.35
N ALA A 226 -5.49 6.70 0.44
CA ALA A 226 -6.74 7.41 0.70
C ALA A 226 -6.71 8.10 2.08
N TRP A 227 -6.12 7.47 3.10
CA TRP A 227 -5.92 8.09 4.42
C TRP A 227 -5.00 9.31 4.35
N ILE A 228 -3.87 9.21 3.64
CA ILE A 228 -2.92 10.32 3.43
C ILE A 228 -3.63 11.51 2.77
N GLU A 229 -4.49 11.23 1.78
CA GLU A 229 -5.29 12.24 1.08
C GLU A 229 -6.37 12.87 1.99
N GLU A 230 -7.18 12.05 2.68
CA GLU A 230 -8.27 12.52 3.56
C GLU A 230 -7.73 13.37 4.72
N LEU A 231 -6.62 12.94 5.33
CA LEU A 231 -5.91 13.68 6.37
C LEU A 231 -5.13 14.88 5.81
N ASN A 232 -4.88 14.94 4.49
CA ASN A 232 -4.08 15.96 3.84
C ASN A 232 -2.66 16.05 4.44
N VAL A 233 -1.99 14.90 4.63
CA VAL A 233 -0.68 14.81 5.30
C VAL A 233 0.45 15.39 4.46
N VAL A 234 0.32 15.31 3.14
CA VAL A 234 1.37 15.73 2.19
C VAL A 234 0.98 17.00 1.44
N ASP A 235 1.99 17.73 0.97
CA ASP A 235 1.84 18.88 0.08
C ASP A 235 1.70 18.48 -1.40
N SER A 236 1.61 19.47 -2.29
CA SER A 236 1.60 19.25 -3.75
C SER A 236 2.89 18.61 -4.29
N TYR A 237 3.94 18.55 -3.47
CA TYR A 237 5.19 17.84 -3.76
C TYR A 237 5.29 16.46 -3.13
N TRP A 238 4.19 15.96 -2.56
CA TRP A 238 4.10 14.71 -1.82
C TRP A 238 5.06 14.63 -0.64
N LYS A 239 5.53 15.79 -0.14
CA LYS A 239 6.33 15.88 1.07
C LYS A 239 5.40 16.03 2.27
N ILE A 240 5.79 15.44 3.40
CA ILE A 240 5.07 15.60 4.67
C ILE A 240 5.01 17.09 5.02
N ARG A 241 3.79 17.62 5.19
CA ARG A 241 3.55 19.01 5.60
C ARG A 241 4.18 19.31 6.94
N LYS A 242 4.56 20.57 7.17
CA LYS A 242 5.25 21.02 8.39
C LYS A 242 4.50 20.61 9.67
N HIS A 243 3.19 20.79 9.70
CA HIS A 243 2.32 20.41 10.83
C HIS A 243 2.52 18.95 11.26
N TYR A 244 2.30 18.00 10.35
CA TYR A 244 2.46 16.57 10.63
C TYR A 244 3.91 16.16 10.90
N ARG A 245 4.87 16.86 10.30
CA ARG A 245 6.28 16.66 10.65
C ARG A 245 6.56 17.04 12.10
N CYS A 246 6.06 18.19 12.55
CA CYS A 246 6.17 18.59 13.95
C CYS A 246 5.54 17.55 14.87
N ILE A 247 4.35 17.02 14.53
CA ILE A 247 3.73 15.91 15.27
C ILE A 247 4.68 14.70 15.33
N LEU A 248 5.20 14.24 14.20
CA LEU A 248 6.10 13.07 14.15
C LEU A 248 7.40 13.27 14.93
N GLU A 249 7.94 14.50 14.97
CA GLU A 249 9.21 14.82 15.64
C GLU A 249 9.06 15.02 17.15
N THR A 250 7.85 15.30 17.65
CA THR A 250 7.57 15.53 19.08
C THR A 250 6.77 14.42 19.75
N PHE A 251 6.12 13.55 18.99
CA PHE A 251 5.29 12.48 19.52
C PHE A 251 6.10 11.38 20.22
N LYS A 252 5.45 10.66 21.14
CA LYS A 252 6.04 9.56 21.94
C LYS A 252 6.65 8.41 21.12
N TYR A 253 6.39 8.34 19.81
CA TYR A 253 6.97 7.36 18.88
C TYR A 253 7.85 7.99 17.79
N LYS A 254 8.45 9.15 18.06
CA LYS A 254 9.36 9.84 17.13
C LYS A 254 10.52 8.96 16.65
N ASP A 255 10.96 8.01 17.46
CA ASP A 255 12.10 7.15 17.15
C ASP A 255 11.82 6.25 15.93
N LYS A 256 10.59 5.72 15.80
CA LYS A 256 10.18 4.98 14.58
C LYS A 256 10.19 5.87 13.35
N TYR A 257 9.76 7.12 13.49
CA TYR A 257 9.82 8.09 12.40
C TYR A 257 11.27 8.40 11.99
N PHE A 258 12.15 8.71 12.94
CA PHE A 258 13.56 8.99 12.64
C PHE A 258 14.26 7.77 12.03
N TYR A 259 14.03 6.57 12.58
CA TYR A 259 14.54 5.33 12.05
C TYR A 259 14.20 5.16 10.56
N HIS A 260 12.93 5.25 10.18
CA HIS A 260 12.55 5.12 8.78
C HIS A 260 13.03 6.29 7.92
N LYS A 261 12.98 7.52 8.42
CA LYS A 261 13.39 8.73 7.68
C LYS A 261 14.85 8.65 7.24
N GLU A 262 15.75 8.27 8.14
CA GLU A 262 17.19 8.17 7.88
C GLU A 262 17.50 6.97 6.98
N ASN A 263 17.02 5.78 7.38
CA ASN A 263 17.35 4.55 6.67
C ASN A 263 16.73 4.47 5.28
N MET A 264 15.48 4.93 5.10
CA MET A 264 14.82 4.91 3.80
C MET A 264 15.51 5.87 2.83
N SER A 265 15.86 7.07 3.27
CA SER A 265 16.53 8.05 2.39
C SER A 265 17.88 7.50 1.91
N ALA A 266 18.71 6.99 2.83
CA ALA A 266 19.99 6.39 2.49
C ALA A 266 19.84 5.16 1.59
N PHE A 267 18.88 4.27 1.90
CA PHE A 267 18.60 3.08 1.11
C PHE A 267 18.13 3.43 -0.31
N LEU A 268 17.14 4.32 -0.45
CA LEU A 268 16.57 4.67 -1.74
C LEU A 268 17.58 5.42 -2.62
N GLU A 269 18.42 6.29 -2.06
CA GLU A 269 19.48 6.93 -2.83
C GLU A 269 20.47 5.91 -3.41
N GLN A 270 20.91 4.94 -2.60
CA GLN A 270 21.80 3.87 -3.06
C GLN A 270 21.09 2.94 -4.05
N TYR A 271 19.86 2.54 -3.75
CA TYR A 271 19.06 1.64 -4.59
C TYR A 271 18.76 2.27 -5.95
N ILE A 272 18.29 3.51 -5.98
CA ILE A 272 17.97 4.24 -7.22
C ILE A 272 19.26 4.47 -8.03
N LYS A 273 20.35 4.92 -7.40
CA LYS A 273 21.63 5.12 -8.10
C LYS A 273 22.13 3.82 -8.72
N LYS A 274 22.06 2.71 -7.98
CA LYS A 274 22.42 1.38 -8.46
C LYS A 274 21.51 0.96 -9.62
N THR A 275 20.20 1.06 -9.46
CA THR A 275 19.19 0.68 -10.46
C THR A 275 19.33 1.49 -11.75
N MET A 276 19.46 2.82 -11.66
CA MET A 276 19.68 3.69 -12.83
C MET A 276 20.99 3.36 -13.56
N LYS A 277 22.07 3.06 -12.82
CA LYS A 277 23.33 2.60 -13.42
C LYS A 277 23.13 1.31 -14.21
N TYR A 278 22.39 0.34 -13.66
CA TYR A 278 22.09 -0.92 -14.36
C TYR A 278 21.19 -0.69 -15.58
N LEU A 279 20.10 0.07 -15.46
CA LEU A 279 19.21 0.38 -16.58
C LEU A 279 19.93 1.09 -17.74
N SER A 280 20.77 2.08 -17.42
CA SER A 280 21.60 2.76 -18.42
C SER A 280 22.58 1.79 -19.08
N PHE A 281 23.25 0.95 -18.30
CA PHE A 281 24.15 -0.07 -18.83
C PHE A 281 23.43 -1.07 -19.74
N TYR A 282 22.26 -1.57 -19.33
CA TYR A 282 21.47 -2.54 -20.10
C TYR A 282 21.01 -1.93 -21.42
N SER A 283 20.50 -0.70 -21.41
CA SER A 283 20.11 0.01 -22.64
C SER A 283 21.30 0.18 -23.61
N ILE A 284 22.47 0.56 -23.10
CA ILE A 284 23.68 0.68 -23.93
C ILE A 284 24.13 -0.68 -24.47
N ILE A 285 24.09 -1.74 -23.65
CA ILE A 285 24.43 -3.11 -24.11
C ILE A 285 23.53 -3.53 -25.26
N GLU A 286 22.22 -3.32 -25.16
CA GLU A 286 21.27 -3.71 -26.21
C GLU A 286 21.43 -2.86 -27.46
N SER A 287 21.57 -1.54 -27.31
CA SER A 287 21.80 -0.65 -28.44
C SER A 287 23.12 -0.96 -29.17
N GLU A 288 24.20 -1.21 -28.42
CA GLU A 288 25.48 -1.53 -29.01
C GLU A 288 25.49 -2.94 -29.63
N TYR A 289 24.84 -3.91 -28.99
CA TYR A 289 24.68 -5.24 -29.57
C TYR A 289 23.99 -5.15 -30.93
N MET A 290 22.87 -4.42 -31.02
CA MET A 290 22.16 -4.23 -32.30
C MET A 290 23.03 -3.52 -33.33
N ASN A 291 23.77 -2.47 -32.94
CA ASN A 291 24.72 -1.79 -33.83
C ASN A 291 25.77 -2.78 -34.38
N LEU A 292 26.41 -3.57 -33.50
CA LEU A 292 27.42 -4.56 -33.90
C LEU A 292 26.84 -5.66 -34.80
N ILE A 293 25.57 -6.01 -34.62
CA ILE A 293 24.85 -6.87 -35.55
C ILE A 293 24.71 -6.18 -36.93
N ASP A 294 24.19 -4.95 -36.95
CA ASP A 294 23.91 -4.20 -38.19
C ASP A 294 25.17 -3.92 -39.02
N ILE A 295 26.30 -3.65 -38.37
CA ILE A 295 27.59 -3.42 -39.06
C ILE A 295 28.37 -4.72 -39.35
N GLY A 296 27.77 -5.88 -39.12
CA GLY A 296 28.35 -7.20 -39.43
C GLY A 296 29.51 -7.62 -38.52
N LYS A 297 29.69 -7.00 -37.35
CA LYS A 297 30.71 -7.38 -36.35
C LYS A 297 30.22 -8.50 -35.43
N HIS A 298 29.86 -9.63 -36.04
CA HIS A 298 29.35 -10.79 -35.32
C HIS A 298 29.62 -12.09 -36.09
N ASP A 299 29.58 -13.22 -35.37
CA ASP A 299 29.62 -14.55 -35.98
C ASP A 299 28.32 -15.29 -35.68
N LEU A 300 27.45 -15.47 -36.68
CA LEU A 300 26.12 -16.10 -36.50
C LEU A 300 25.28 -15.45 -35.38
N GLY A 301 25.35 -14.12 -35.27
CA GLY A 301 24.70 -13.34 -34.23
C GLY A 301 25.43 -13.31 -32.88
N PHE A 302 26.59 -13.96 -32.75
CA PHE A 302 27.43 -13.85 -31.55
C PHE A 302 28.39 -12.68 -31.68
N VAL A 303 28.20 -11.69 -30.81
CA VAL A 303 29.01 -10.47 -30.70
C VAL A 303 30.07 -10.64 -29.62
N ASN A 304 31.27 -10.08 -29.82
CA ASN A 304 32.34 -10.15 -28.82
C ASN A 304 32.03 -9.28 -27.60
N LEU A 305 32.20 -9.84 -26.40
CA LEU A 305 32.04 -9.11 -25.14
C LEU A 305 33.08 -8.00 -24.98
N TYR A 306 34.25 -8.10 -25.62
CA TYR A 306 35.24 -7.02 -25.65
C TYR A 306 34.78 -5.81 -26.46
N ASP A 307 34.08 -6.04 -27.58
CA ASP A 307 33.56 -4.97 -28.43
C ASP A 307 32.45 -4.22 -27.68
N LEU A 308 31.56 -4.96 -27.01
CA LEU A 308 30.57 -4.38 -26.10
C LEU A 308 31.25 -3.62 -24.95
N LYS A 309 32.24 -4.22 -24.28
CA LYS A 309 32.98 -3.59 -23.18
C LYS A 309 33.63 -2.28 -23.61
N SER A 310 34.10 -2.16 -24.86
CA SER A 310 34.79 -0.97 -25.36
C SER A 310 33.96 0.31 -25.25
N LYS A 311 32.61 0.19 -25.26
CA LYS A 311 31.70 1.33 -25.05
C LYS A 311 31.60 1.81 -23.61
N PHE A 312 32.16 1.05 -22.66
CA PHE A 312 32.10 1.38 -21.25
C PHE A 312 33.49 1.71 -20.70
N LYS A 313 33.57 2.82 -19.96
CA LYS A 313 34.75 3.15 -19.14
C LYS A 313 34.75 2.32 -17.84
N LEU A 314 34.72 0.99 -17.98
CA LEU A 314 34.70 0.04 -16.87
C LEU A 314 35.94 -0.85 -16.87
N SER A 315 36.36 -1.27 -15.68
CA SER A 315 37.37 -2.33 -15.54
C SER A 315 36.82 -3.66 -16.08
N PHE A 316 37.70 -4.64 -16.31
CA PHE A 316 37.29 -5.98 -16.73
C PHE A 316 36.32 -6.62 -15.72
N SER A 317 36.69 -6.60 -14.43
CA SER A 317 35.86 -7.14 -13.35
C SER A 317 34.51 -6.44 -13.25
N SER A 318 34.47 -5.10 -13.30
CA SER A 318 33.21 -4.38 -13.19
C SER A 318 32.28 -4.63 -14.37
N PHE A 319 32.83 -4.81 -15.58
CA PHE A 319 32.02 -5.19 -16.74
C PHE A 319 31.47 -6.61 -16.60
N GLU A 320 32.28 -7.56 -16.12
CA GLU A 320 31.86 -8.94 -15.83
C GLU A 320 30.70 -8.98 -14.82
N ASP A 321 30.77 -8.21 -13.73
CA ASP A 321 29.71 -8.11 -12.73
C ASP A 321 28.40 -7.55 -13.33
N MET A 322 28.51 -6.56 -14.21
CA MET A 322 27.35 -5.94 -14.85
C MET A 322 26.70 -6.86 -15.89
N ILE A 323 27.49 -7.61 -16.68
CA ILE A 323 26.97 -8.62 -17.61
C ILE A 323 26.31 -9.78 -16.87
N ASN A 324 26.88 -10.26 -15.76
CA ASN A 324 26.23 -11.26 -14.92
C ASN A 324 24.88 -10.77 -14.38
N SER A 325 24.80 -9.49 -13.99
CA SER A 325 23.56 -8.88 -13.54
C SER A 325 22.53 -8.77 -14.66
N TYR A 326 22.96 -8.38 -15.87
CA TYR A 326 22.11 -8.37 -17.07
C TYR A 326 21.52 -9.75 -17.35
N TYR A 327 22.35 -10.80 -17.33
CA TYR A 327 21.90 -12.17 -17.55
C TYR A 327 20.87 -12.64 -16.51
N ARG A 328 21.08 -12.34 -15.22
CA ARG A 328 20.13 -12.73 -14.16
C ARG A 328 18.77 -12.05 -14.29
N GLU A 329 18.76 -10.77 -14.65
CA GLU A 329 17.54 -9.97 -14.79
C GLU A 329 16.79 -10.31 -16.10
N TYR A 330 17.49 -10.28 -17.24
CA TYR A 330 16.87 -10.42 -18.55
C TYR A 330 16.84 -11.85 -19.08
N GLY A 331 17.60 -12.79 -18.52
CA GLY A 331 17.62 -14.19 -18.96
C GLY A 331 16.27 -14.92 -18.82
N LYS A 332 15.35 -14.38 -18.01
CA LYS A 332 13.96 -14.86 -17.94
C LYS A 332 13.08 -14.30 -19.06
N LEU A 333 13.36 -13.07 -19.50
CA LEU A 333 12.58 -12.31 -20.49
C LEU A 333 13.05 -12.55 -21.93
N LYS A 334 14.34 -12.80 -22.12
CA LYS A 334 15.01 -12.94 -23.42
C LYS A 334 15.83 -14.21 -23.46
N LEU A 335 16.09 -14.74 -24.65
CA LEU A 335 17.05 -15.82 -24.82
C LEU A 335 18.45 -15.22 -24.97
N ILE A 336 19.28 -15.38 -23.93
CA ILE A 336 20.66 -14.90 -23.90
C ILE A 336 21.58 -16.12 -23.94
N LEU A 337 22.37 -16.21 -25.01
CA LEU A 337 23.33 -17.29 -25.24
C LEU A 337 24.75 -16.76 -25.11
N PHE A 338 25.64 -17.59 -24.58
CA PHE A 338 27.06 -17.28 -24.53
C PHE A 338 27.84 -18.32 -25.30
N SER A 339 28.96 -17.88 -25.87
CA SER A 339 29.89 -18.75 -26.58
C SER A 339 31.32 -18.46 -26.14
N ASN A 340 32.12 -19.52 -26.11
CA ASN A 340 33.55 -19.45 -25.92
C ASN A 340 34.22 -20.05 -27.16
N ILE A 341 35.21 -19.35 -27.69
CA ILE A 341 36.11 -19.90 -28.71
C ILE A 341 37.26 -20.57 -27.97
N VAL A 342 37.71 -21.71 -28.50
CA VAL A 342 38.86 -22.46 -28.00
C VAL A 342 40.05 -21.52 -27.77
N SER A 343 40.69 -21.61 -26.61
CA SER A 343 41.77 -20.71 -26.18
C SER A 343 42.99 -20.71 -27.11
N SER A 344 43.15 -21.74 -27.94
CA SER A 344 44.19 -21.82 -28.97
C SER A 344 43.98 -20.83 -30.12
N ILE A 345 42.76 -20.36 -30.35
CA ILE A 345 42.40 -19.43 -31.43
C ILE A 345 42.32 -17.98 -30.93
N ASP A 346 41.96 -17.80 -29.66
CA ASP A 346 41.84 -16.48 -29.04
C ASP A 346 42.43 -16.52 -27.64
N ALA A 347 43.48 -15.74 -27.36
CA ALA A 347 44.20 -15.77 -26.08
C ALA A 347 43.69 -14.75 -25.05
N ARG A 348 42.64 -13.97 -25.36
CA ARG A 348 42.13 -12.92 -24.47
C ARG A 348 41.64 -13.46 -23.11
N ARG A 349 41.59 -12.63 -22.07
CA ARG A 349 40.99 -13.05 -20.79
C ARG A 349 39.49 -13.37 -20.99
N ARG A 350 39.01 -14.48 -20.42
CA ARG A 350 37.58 -14.83 -20.51
C ARG A 350 36.77 -14.16 -19.42
N PHE A 351 35.56 -13.76 -19.77
CA PHE A 351 34.58 -13.32 -18.78
C PHE A 351 33.95 -14.55 -18.15
N ILE A 352 33.67 -14.53 -16.86
CA ILE A 352 32.92 -15.60 -16.19
C ILE A 352 31.47 -15.16 -16.04
N VAL A 353 30.55 -15.82 -16.76
CA VAL A 353 29.11 -15.54 -16.66
C VAL A 353 28.36 -16.79 -16.19
N ASN A 354 27.66 -16.66 -15.06
CA ASN A 354 26.99 -17.78 -14.39
C ASN A 354 27.91 -19.01 -14.20
N GLY A 355 29.15 -18.77 -13.78
CA GLY A 355 30.18 -19.80 -13.58
C GLY A 355 30.86 -20.32 -14.84
N ASN A 356 30.46 -19.88 -16.03
CA ASN A 356 31.01 -20.37 -17.31
C ASN A 356 31.96 -19.35 -17.96
N PRO A 357 33.13 -19.76 -18.48
CA PRO A 357 34.02 -18.88 -19.23
C PRO A 357 33.46 -18.59 -20.63
N VAL A 358 33.37 -17.32 -20.97
CA VAL A 358 32.73 -16.84 -22.21
C VAL A 358 33.51 -15.68 -22.84
N ILE A 359 33.36 -15.51 -24.15
CA ILE A 359 33.95 -14.38 -24.89
C ILE A 359 32.97 -13.72 -25.85
N LYS A 360 31.87 -14.39 -26.19
CA LYS A 360 30.80 -13.85 -27.03
C LYS A 360 29.43 -14.00 -26.38
N ILE A 361 28.53 -13.11 -26.75
CA ILE A 361 27.13 -13.09 -26.34
C ILE A 361 26.23 -12.98 -27.57
N ARG A 362 25.07 -13.64 -27.52
CA ARG A 362 23.98 -13.48 -28.47
C ARG A 362 22.69 -13.21 -27.69
N ILE A 363 22.00 -12.14 -28.07
CA ILE A 363 20.76 -11.68 -27.42
C ILE A 363 19.63 -11.83 -28.43
N ILE A 364 18.58 -12.56 -28.06
CA ILE A 364 17.39 -12.81 -28.89
C ILE A 364 16.16 -12.36 -28.09
N ASN A 365 15.46 -11.36 -28.61
CA ASN A 365 14.16 -10.94 -28.07
C ASN A 365 13.14 -12.06 -28.34
N LYS A 366 12.39 -12.46 -27.30
CA LYS A 366 11.31 -13.45 -27.42
C LYS A 366 10.07 -12.85 -28.05
#